data_AF-A0A8B9GLB3-F1
#
_entry.id   AF-A0A8B9GLB3-F1
#
_cell.length_a   1.000
_cell.length_b   1.000
_cell.length_c   1.000
_cell.angle_alpha   90.00
_cell.angle_beta   90.00
_cell.angle_gamma   90.00
#
_symmetry.space_group_name_H-M   'P 1'
#
loop_
_entity.id
_entity.type
_entity.pdbx_description
1 polymer ?
#
loop_
_entity_poly.entity_id
_entity_poly.type
_entity_poly.pdbx_seq_one_letter_code
_entity_poly.pdbx_strand_id
1 'polypeptide(L)'
;MGTGLKEQLSSLLCYLQDPVLVARFQQLCGVRGVFAKSEAGINGGGGGERAERARQRVADPGGKVEKSRFNNNGVANGTGGPGAAGDPVAVKPLRRNSLTGDSGHEFHINNRLLYYLFTCGTELGNELFYISFFPFLVWNVDPLVARRLIILWVWVMYVGQCTKDVMRWPRPASPPVVKVEVFYNSEYSMPSTHAMSGTAVPLATLLLTQDRWEYPFLLGVILAFSWCILVCTSRIYMGMHSVLDVIVGFFYSLLILLFFSPALEVIDTFHQINRYAPILIISLHAGLGLFSFTLDTWSTSRGDTAQILGTGAGIAVATHVNYQLAVIVDPTASMLPLQLPPLSFGLVGLCLLRFVLGVLVILVTRAVMKALTIPLVCWVVGISSKDVRKARQNMQVELPYRYIVYWTVGFSAFCIVPCLFVYIGLS
;
A
#
# COMPACT_ATOMS: atom_id res chain seq x y z
N MET A 1 9.02 42.82 2.09
CA MET A 1 9.58 41.54 1.61
C MET A 1 8.77 40.30 2.03
N GLY A 2 8.14 40.25 3.21
CA GLY A 2 7.40 39.05 3.66
C GLY A 2 6.06 38.75 2.96
N THR A 3 5.38 39.74 2.37
CA THR A 3 4.08 39.55 1.70
C THR A 3 4.20 38.87 0.33
N GLY A 4 5.16 39.29 -0.50
CA GLY A 4 5.38 38.69 -1.82
C GLY A 4 5.82 37.23 -1.78
N LEU A 5 6.63 36.82 -0.79
CA LEU A 5 7.04 35.43 -0.62
C LEU A 5 5.85 34.51 -0.27
N LYS A 6 4.95 35.00 0.59
CA LYS A 6 3.75 34.25 0.99
C LYS A 6 2.79 34.06 -0.20
N GLU A 7 2.62 35.08 -1.03
CA GLU A 7 1.80 35.00 -2.25
C GLU A 7 2.40 34.04 -3.28
N GLN A 8 3.72 34.10 -3.49
CA GLN A 8 4.43 33.16 -4.36
C GLN A 8 4.31 31.71 -3.89
N LEU A 9 4.47 31.47 -2.59
CA LEU A 9 4.34 30.14 -2.00
C LEU A 9 2.91 29.61 -2.14
N SER A 10 1.91 30.45 -1.84
CA SER A 10 0.49 30.10 -1.99
C SER A 10 0.16 29.72 -3.44
N SER A 11 0.62 30.54 -4.40
CA SER A 11 0.46 30.28 -5.83
C SER A 11 1.09 28.95 -6.25
N LEU A 12 2.31 28.65 -5.78
CA LEU A 12 2.98 27.39 -6.04
C LEU A 12 2.22 26.19 -5.48
N LEU A 13 1.74 26.27 -4.24
CA LEU A 13 0.97 25.19 -3.60
C LEU A 13 -0.34 24.92 -4.36
N CYS A 14 -1.08 25.97 -4.75
CA CYS A 14 -2.27 25.85 -5.57
C CYS A 14 -1.97 25.19 -6.92
N TYR A 15 -0.87 25.57 -7.58
CA TYR A 15 -0.45 24.97 -8.85
C TYR A 15 -0.10 23.48 -8.71
N LEU A 16 0.65 23.10 -7.67
CA LEU A 16 1.04 21.70 -7.44
C LEU A 16 -0.14 20.80 -7.03
N GLN A 17 -1.19 21.41 -6.47
CA GLN A 17 -2.43 20.72 -6.12
C GLN A 17 -3.39 20.57 -7.31
N ASP A 18 -3.25 21.40 -8.35
CA ASP A 18 -4.20 21.49 -9.46
C ASP A 18 -4.39 20.12 -10.17
N PRO A 19 -5.63 19.57 -10.20
CA PRO A 19 -5.94 18.35 -10.95
C PRO A 19 -5.58 18.43 -12.45
N VAL A 20 -5.53 19.63 -13.03
CA VAL A 20 -5.11 19.84 -14.42
C VAL A 20 -3.65 19.43 -14.63
N LEU A 21 -2.78 19.63 -13.64
CA LEU A 21 -1.39 19.21 -13.71
C LEU A 21 -1.27 17.68 -13.80
N VAL A 22 -2.08 16.97 -13.00
CA VAL A 22 -2.17 15.50 -13.04
C VAL A 22 -2.70 15.03 -14.39
N ALA A 23 -3.76 15.65 -14.91
CA ALA A 23 -4.33 15.30 -16.20
C ALA A 23 -3.34 15.57 -17.37
N ARG A 24 -2.57 16.66 -17.32
CA ARG A 24 -1.50 16.95 -18.29
C ARG A 24 -0.40 15.88 -18.26
N PHE A 25 0.03 15.47 -17.06
CA PHE A 25 1.00 14.38 -16.92
C PHE A 25 0.45 13.06 -17.48
N GLN A 26 -0.81 12.72 -17.19
CA GLN A 26 -1.48 11.55 -17.75
C GLN A 26 -1.53 11.60 -19.29
N GLN A 27 -1.89 12.74 -19.87
CA GLN A 27 -1.91 12.93 -21.33
C GLN A 27 -0.52 12.78 -21.95
N LEU A 28 0.51 13.36 -21.33
CA LEU A 28 1.91 13.21 -21.75
C LEU A 28 2.32 11.73 -21.75
N CYS A 29 1.89 10.97 -20.74
CA CYS A 29 2.13 9.53 -20.65
C CYS A 29 1.16 8.68 -21.48
N GLY A 30 0.31 9.29 -22.31
CA GLY A 30 -0.57 8.59 -23.25
C GLY A 30 -1.89 8.06 -22.67
N VAL A 31 -2.37 8.60 -21.55
CA VAL A 31 -3.69 8.26 -20.97
C VAL A 31 -4.73 9.30 -21.40
N ARG A 32 -5.86 8.85 -21.96
CA ARG A 32 -6.98 9.71 -22.35
C ARG A 32 -8.30 9.19 -21.78
N GLY A 33 -9.02 10.02 -21.04
CA GLY A 33 -10.34 9.67 -20.50
C GLY A 33 -11.43 9.80 -21.55
N VAL A 34 -12.43 8.90 -21.50
CA VAL A 34 -13.67 9.04 -22.27
C VAL A 34 -14.65 9.86 -21.42
N PHE A 35 -14.32 11.12 -21.14
CA PHE A 35 -15.29 12.02 -20.53
C PHE A 35 -16.25 12.43 -21.65
N ALA A 36 -17.54 12.09 -21.52
CA ALA A 36 -18.56 12.58 -22.43
C ALA A 36 -18.37 14.10 -22.55
N LYS A 37 -18.14 14.59 -23.77
CA LYS A 37 -18.06 16.02 -24.04
C LYS A 37 -19.35 16.64 -23.51
N SER A 38 -19.28 17.32 -22.36
CA SER A 38 -20.24 18.36 -22.08
C SER A 38 -20.08 19.35 -23.22
N GLU A 39 -21.13 19.54 -24.00
CA GLU A 39 -21.18 20.45 -25.14
C GLU A 39 -20.64 21.82 -24.73
N ALA A 40 -19.39 22.07 -25.11
CA ALA A 40 -18.79 23.39 -25.15
C ALA A 40 -18.31 23.58 -26.59
N GLY A 41 -19.21 24.12 -27.40
CA GLY A 41 -19.02 24.36 -28.82
C GLY A 41 -20.13 25.25 -29.37
N ILE A 42 -20.00 26.55 -29.08
CA ILE A 42 -20.35 27.67 -29.97
C ILE A 42 -21.59 27.47 -30.84
N ASN A 43 -22.71 28.06 -30.44
CA ASN A 43 -23.55 28.79 -31.37
C ASN A 43 -24.16 29.99 -30.64
N GLY A 44 -23.78 31.19 -31.09
CA GLY A 44 -24.46 32.42 -30.70
C GLY A 44 -25.85 32.46 -31.31
N GLY A 45 -26.79 33.06 -30.57
CA GLY A 45 -28.05 33.56 -31.12
C GLY A 45 -29.31 32.93 -30.52
N GLY A 46 -29.82 33.58 -29.47
CA GLY A 46 -31.26 33.87 -29.33
C GLY A 46 -32.19 32.77 -28.79
N GLY A 47 -32.80 33.07 -27.63
CA GLY A 47 -34.19 32.67 -27.37
C GLY A 47 -34.44 31.76 -26.17
N GLY A 48 -34.82 32.38 -25.05
CA GLY A 48 -36.02 32.06 -24.28
C GLY A 48 -36.26 30.62 -23.77
N GLU A 49 -36.25 30.51 -22.44
CA GLU A 49 -37.19 29.70 -21.64
C GLU A 49 -37.26 28.18 -21.87
N ARG A 50 -36.54 27.42 -21.02
CA ARG A 50 -37.11 26.24 -20.32
C ARG A 50 -36.17 25.71 -19.25
N ALA A 51 -36.16 26.37 -18.09
CA ALA A 51 -35.55 25.87 -16.87
C ALA A 51 -36.65 25.68 -15.83
N GLU A 52 -37.46 24.62 -15.93
CA GLU A 52 -38.24 24.08 -14.82
C GLU A 52 -38.99 22.81 -15.25
N ARG A 53 -38.48 21.64 -14.84
CA ARG A 53 -39.22 20.40 -14.51
C ARG A 53 -38.28 19.19 -14.56
N ALA A 54 -37.60 18.92 -13.45
CA ALA A 54 -37.22 17.56 -13.04
C ALA A 54 -36.61 17.56 -11.63
N ARG A 55 -37.31 18.14 -10.65
CA ARG A 55 -37.07 17.88 -9.22
C ARG A 55 -38.40 17.65 -8.54
N GLN A 56 -38.96 16.46 -8.72
CA GLN A 56 -39.94 15.87 -7.82
C GLN A 56 -40.25 14.46 -8.31
N ARG A 57 -39.78 13.46 -7.56
CA ARG A 57 -40.54 12.27 -7.15
C ARG A 57 -39.61 11.34 -6.35
N VAL A 58 -39.78 11.35 -5.04
CA VAL A 58 -39.37 10.30 -4.11
C VAL A 58 -40.65 9.70 -3.53
N ALA A 59 -40.62 8.38 -3.31
CA ALA A 59 -41.62 7.49 -2.68
C ALA A 59 -42.90 7.22 -3.51
N ASP A 60 -43.42 6.01 -3.68
CA ASP A 60 -43.45 4.83 -2.78
C ASP A 60 -43.62 3.49 -3.61
N PRO A 61 -43.99 2.30 -3.07
CA PRO A 61 -43.23 1.06 -3.24
C PRO A 61 -43.97 -0.06 -4.02
N GLY A 62 -43.22 -1.06 -4.50
CA GLY A 62 -43.79 -2.34 -4.95
C GLY A 62 -43.54 -2.64 -6.43
N GLY A 63 -42.67 -3.61 -6.68
CA GLY A 63 -42.45 -4.16 -8.01
C GLY A 63 -41.26 -5.10 -8.03
N LYS A 64 -41.55 -6.41 -7.93
CA LYS A 64 -40.59 -7.50 -8.08
C LYS A 64 -39.84 -7.38 -9.40
N VAL A 65 -38.50 -7.36 -9.37
CA VAL A 65 -37.66 -7.66 -10.53
C VAL A 65 -36.55 -8.61 -10.10
N GLU A 66 -36.42 -9.67 -10.87
CA GLU A 66 -35.60 -10.86 -10.63
C GLU A 66 -34.12 -10.58 -10.39
N LYS A 67 -33.56 -11.28 -9.41
CA LYS A 67 -32.12 -11.36 -9.16
C LYS A 67 -31.46 -12.26 -10.20
N SER A 68 -30.76 -11.69 -11.17
CA SER A 68 -29.72 -12.45 -11.88
C SER A 68 -28.50 -12.60 -10.95
N ARG A 69 -28.25 -13.85 -10.56
CA ARG A 69 -27.07 -14.32 -9.82
C ARG A 69 -25.90 -14.33 -10.80
N PHE A 70 -24.94 -13.42 -10.65
CA PHE A 70 -23.59 -13.63 -11.17
C PHE A 70 -22.60 -13.63 -10.01
N ASN A 71 -22.32 -14.84 -9.56
CA ASN A 71 -21.18 -15.20 -8.74
C ASN A 71 -19.95 -15.15 -9.65
N ASN A 72 -18.92 -14.37 -9.31
CA ASN A 72 -17.56 -14.60 -9.81
C ASN A 72 -16.53 -13.95 -8.88
N ASN A 73 -16.03 -14.78 -7.97
CA ASN A 73 -14.64 -14.68 -7.52
C ASN A 73 -13.78 -15.20 -8.66
N GLY A 74 -13.03 -14.32 -9.30
CA GLY A 74 -12.13 -14.69 -10.38
C GLY A 74 -11.26 -13.52 -10.76
N VAL A 75 -9.96 -13.72 -10.65
CA VAL A 75 -8.92 -12.86 -11.20
C VAL A 75 -9.28 -12.56 -12.66
N ALA A 76 -9.67 -11.33 -12.97
CA ALA A 76 -9.89 -10.91 -14.34
C ALA A 76 -8.52 -10.69 -15.00
N ASN A 77 -7.91 -11.78 -15.49
CA ASN A 77 -6.91 -11.69 -16.53
C ASN A 77 -7.60 -11.18 -17.79
N GLY A 78 -7.45 -9.90 -18.08
CA GLY A 78 -7.78 -9.34 -19.39
C GLY A 78 -6.72 -9.78 -20.40
N THR A 79 -6.84 -10.97 -20.97
CA THR A 79 -6.14 -11.33 -22.20
C THR A 79 -6.82 -10.63 -23.37
N GLY A 80 -6.36 -9.43 -23.70
CA GLY A 80 -6.62 -8.83 -25.00
C GLY A 80 -5.75 -9.52 -26.05
N GLY A 81 -6.36 -10.06 -27.10
CA GLY A 81 -5.65 -10.62 -28.25
C GLY A 81 -4.74 -9.59 -28.94
N PRO A 82 -3.79 -10.02 -29.78
CA PRO A 82 -2.81 -9.14 -30.39
C PRO A 82 -3.46 -8.22 -31.43
N GLY A 83 -3.94 -7.06 -30.98
CA GLY A 83 -4.24 -5.93 -31.86
C GLY A 83 -2.93 -5.29 -32.32
N ALA A 84 -2.89 -4.91 -33.61
CA ALA A 84 -1.76 -4.30 -34.29
C ALA A 84 -1.11 -3.17 -33.46
N ALA A 85 0.22 -3.05 -33.58
CA ALA A 85 1.00 -2.03 -32.90
C ALA A 85 0.60 -0.63 -33.39
N GLY A 86 -0.34 0.01 -32.69
CA GLY A 86 -0.77 1.38 -32.99
C GLY A 86 -2.13 1.78 -32.43
N ASP A 87 -3.06 0.83 -32.22
CA ASP A 87 -4.43 1.19 -31.85
C ASP A 87 -4.62 1.42 -30.33
N PRO A 88 -5.35 2.50 -29.94
CA PRO A 88 -5.64 2.82 -28.56
C PRO A 88 -6.55 1.77 -27.91
N VAL A 89 -6.02 1.06 -26.92
CA VAL A 89 -6.78 0.01 -26.21
C VAL A 89 -7.69 0.66 -25.17
N ALA A 90 -8.98 0.37 -25.23
CA ALA A 90 -9.93 0.71 -24.16
C ALA A 90 -9.66 -0.19 -22.95
N VAL A 91 -9.34 0.42 -21.81
CA VAL A 91 -8.99 -0.27 -20.57
C VAL A 91 -9.93 0.15 -19.46
N LYS A 92 -10.33 -0.82 -18.64
CA LYS A 92 -11.11 -0.61 -17.43
C LYS A 92 -10.18 -0.29 -16.27
N PRO A 93 -10.63 0.50 -15.28
CA PRO A 93 -9.82 0.80 -14.10
C PRO A 93 -9.30 -0.46 -13.40
N LEU A 94 -8.02 -0.41 -13.04
CA LEU A 94 -7.35 -1.39 -12.21
C LEU A 94 -7.94 -1.35 -10.80
N ARG A 95 -8.16 -2.54 -10.22
CA ARG A 95 -8.57 -2.80 -8.84
C ARG A 95 -9.81 -2.04 -8.35
N ARG A 96 -10.79 -2.81 -7.88
CA ARG A 96 -12.03 -2.28 -7.29
C ARG A 96 -12.04 -2.56 -5.79
N ASN A 97 -12.47 -1.58 -5.02
CA ASN A 97 -12.70 -1.80 -3.60
C ASN A 97 -14.03 -2.57 -3.42
N SER A 98 -13.93 -3.81 -2.96
CA SER A 98 -15.09 -4.68 -2.75
C SER A 98 -16.07 -4.15 -1.70
N LEU A 99 -15.65 -3.22 -0.84
CA LEU A 99 -16.49 -2.64 0.22
C LEU A 99 -17.29 -1.43 -0.24
N THR A 100 -16.78 -0.65 -1.20
CA THR A 100 -17.37 0.63 -1.62
C THR A 100 -18.19 0.51 -2.90
N GLY A 101 -17.87 -0.45 -3.77
CA GLY A 101 -18.64 -0.70 -5.01
C GLY A 101 -18.34 0.28 -6.14
N ASP A 102 -17.29 1.11 -6.01
CA ASP A 102 -16.94 2.13 -7.00
C ASP A 102 -16.60 1.52 -8.37
N SER A 103 -17.28 2.01 -9.42
CA SER A 103 -17.00 1.70 -10.83
C SER A 103 -16.40 2.93 -11.50
N GLY A 104 -15.08 2.91 -11.78
CA GLY A 104 -14.43 4.00 -12.52
C GLY A 104 -14.78 4.00 -14.02
N HIS A 105 -14.40 5.08 -14.70
CA HIS A 105 -14.67 5.30 -16.13
C HIS A 105 -13.69 4.54 -17.04
N GLU A 106 -14.13 4.20 -18.26
CA GLU A 106 -13.25 3.66 -19.29
C GLU A 106 -12.29 4.73 -19.83
N PHE A 107 -11.06 4.32 -20.17
CA PHE A 107 -10.03 5.20 -20.71
C PHE A 107 -9.20 4.49 -21.77
N HIS A 108 -8.54 5.29 -22.61
CA HIS A 108 -7.66 4.80 -23.66
C HIS A 108 -6.19 4.97 -23.27
N ILE A 109 -5.40 3.96 -23.63
CA ILE A 109 -3.94 3.94 -23.41
C ILE A 109 -3.23 3.92 -24.76
N ASN A 110 -2.43 4.95 -25.00
CA ASN A 110 -1.62 5.09 -26.21
C ASN A 110 -0.17 4.60 -25.98
N ASN A 111 0.37 4.72 -24.76
CA ASN A 111 1.73 4.27 -24.43
C ASN A 111 1.70 3.07 -23.47
N ARG A 112 1.82 1.86 -24.02
CA ARG A 112 1.77 0.62 -23.24
C ARG A 112 2.98 0.44 -22.32
N LEU A 113 4.16 0.87 -22.75
CA LEU A 113 5.39 0.75 -21.94
C LEU A 113 5.27 1.55 -20.64
N LEU A 114 4.85 2.82 -20.74
CA LEU A 114 4.63 3.66 -19.56
C LEU A 114 3.48 3.13 -18.69
N TYR A 115 2.42 2.60 -19.31
CA TYR A 115 1.34 1.96 -18.55
C TYR A 115 1.85 0.81 -17.68
N TYR A 116 2.61 -0.14 -18.25
CA TYR A 116 3.15 -1.26 -17.47
C TYR A 116 4.21 -0.82 -16.47
N LEU A 117 5.05 0.17 -16.83
CA LEU A 117 6.04 0.74 -15.92
C LEU A 117 5.39 1.36 -14.68
N PHE A 118 4.39 2.24 -14.85
CA PHE A 118 3.71 2.85 -13.71
C PHE A 118 2.77 1.88 -12.98
N THR A 119 2.23 0.87 -13.68
CA THR A 119 1.52 -0.22 -13.01
C THR A 119 2.48 -1.00 -12.10
N CYS A 120 3.68 -1.34 -12.58
CA CYS A 120 4.71 -1.94 -11.73
C CYS A 120 5.10 -1.02 -10.57
N GLY A 121 5.32 0.28 -10.85
CA GLY A 121 5.65 1.26 -9.82
C GLY A 121 4.62 1.37 -8.71
N THR A 122 3.32 1.34 -9.04
CA THR A 122 2.28 1.37 -8.00
C THR A 122 2.23 0.07 -7.21
N GLU A 123 2.57 -1.07 -7.83
CA GLU A 123 2.62 -2.37 -7.15
C GLU A 123 3.65 -2.43 -6.02
N LEU A 124 4.77 -1.70 -6.15
CA LEU A 124 5.79 -1.60 -5.10
C LEU A 124 5.31 -0.89 -3.82
N GLY A 125 4.11 -0.27 -3.83
CA GLY A 125 3.48 0.31 -2.64
C GLY A 125 2.30 -0.49 -2.11
N ASN A 126 2.05 -1.69 -2.63
CA ASN A 126 0.88 -2.49 -2.31
C ASN A 126 1.18 -3.70 -1.42
N GLU A 127 0.11 -4.25 -0.83
CA GLU A 127 0.18 -5.41 0.07
C GLU A 127 0.97 -6.60 -0.51
N LEU A 128 0.72 -6.96 -1.77
CA LEU A 128 1.38 -8.11 -2.40
C LEU A 128 2.89 -7.95 -2.49
N PHE A 129 3.36 -6.72 -2.73
CA PHE A 129 4.76 -6.40 -2.69
C PHE A 129 5.31 -6.60 -1.27
N TYR A 130 4.65 -6.09 -0.22
CA TYR A 130 5.15 -6.24 1.16
C TYR A 130 5.16 -7.70 1.65
N ILE A 131 4.13 -8.49 1.31
CA ILE A 131 4.07 -9.93 1.61
C ILE A 131 5.20 -10.71 0.91
N SER A 132 5.76 -10.17 -0.17
CA SER A 132 6.85 -10.82 -0.92
C SER A 132 8.22 -10.30 -0.49
N PHE A 133 8.39 -8.98 -0.48
CA PHE A 133 9.68 -8.30 -0.30
C PHE A 133 10.27 -8.49 1.09
N PHE A 134 9.51 -8.23 2.16
CA PHE A 134 10.05 -8.36 3.51
C PHE A 134 10.42 -9.80 3.87
N PRO A 135 9.60 -10.81 3.56
CA PRO A 135 10.01 -12.20 3.81
C PRO A 135 11.18 -12.63 2.94
N PHE A 136 11.26 -12.18 1.69
CA PHE A 136 12.44 -12.43 0.85
C PHE A 136 13.73 -11.90 1.49
N LEU A 137 13.69 -10.69 2.05
CA LEU A 137 14.85 -10.13 2.76
C LEU A 137 15.25 -10.98 3.96
N VAL A 138 14.31 -11.44 4.79
CA VAL A 138 14.61 -12.29 5.96
C VAL A 138 15.18 -13.64 5.55
N TRP A 139 14.58 -14.29 4.56
CA TRP A 139 14.87 -15.69 4.25
C TRP A 139 16.11 -15.88 3.39
N ASN A 140 16.48 -14.85 2.61
CA ASN A 140 17.51 -14.97 1.57
C ASN A 140 18.61 -13.91 1.63
N VAL A 141 18.40 -12.79 2.32
CA VAL A 141 19.34 -11.65 2.28
C VAL A 141 19.91 -11.39 3.65
N ASP A 142 19.15 -10.72 4.51
CA ASP A 142 19.66 -10.20 5.77
C ASP A 142 18.52 -9.94 6.77
N PRO A 143 18.38 -10.79 7.79
CA PRO A 143 17.33 -10.65 8.80
C PRO A 143 17.40 -9.33 9.57
N LEU A 144 18.60 -8.81 9.88
CA LEU A 144 18.76 -7.55 10.61
C LEU A 144 18.23 -6.37 9.79
N VAL A 145 18.61 -6.32 8.51
CA VAL A 145 18.13 -5.28 7.59
C VAL A 145 16.61 -5.36 7.46
N ALA A 146 16.05 -6.56 7.30
CA ALA A 146 14.61 -6.75 7.19
C ALA A 146 13.84 -6.25 8.43
N ARG A 147 14.28 -6.61 9.64
CA ARG A 147 13.63 -6.19 10.89
C ARG A 147 13.65 -4.66 11.05
N ARG A 148 14.81 -4.03 10.87
CA ARG A 148 14.96 -2.56 10.97
C ARG A 148 14.15 -1.84 9.90
N LEU A 149 14.11 -2.37 8.68
CA LEU A 149 13.32 -1.82 7.59
C LEU A 149 11.81 -1.90 7.84
N ILE A 150 11.34 -2.98 8.46
CA ILE A 150 9.93 -3.13 8.85
C ILE A 150 9.55 -2.18 9.98
N ILE A 151 10.43 -1.96 10.97
CA ILE A 151 10.20 -0.95 12.03
C ILE A 151 9.95 0.42 11.38
N LEU A 152 10.82 0.84 10.46
CA LEU A 152 10.63 2.07 9.71
C LEU A 152 9.34 2.07 8.90
N TRP A 153 9.07 1.00 8.15
CA TRP A 153 7.87 0.88 7.33
C TRP A 153 6.59 1.00 8.16
N VAL A 154 6.51 0.35 9.33
CA VAL A 154 5.36 0.45 10.25
C VAL A 154 5.15 1.89 10.68
N TRP A 155 6.21 2.59 11.11
CA TRP A 155 6.11 3.98 11.54
C TRP A 155 5.73 4.93 10.41
N VAL A 156 6.38 4.81 9.26
CA VAL A 156 6.08 5.61 8.06
C VAL A 156 4.63 5.44 7.64
N MET A 157 4.15 4.21 7.57
CA MET A 157 2.79 3.92 7.14
C MET A 157 1.75 4.30 8.20
N TYR A 158 2.00 4.01 9.49
CA TYR A 158 1.09 4.40 10.58
C TYR A 158 0.93 5.91 10.67
N VAL A 159 2.04 6.65 10.74
CA VAL A 159 2.01 8.11 10.82
C VAL A 159 1.37 8.70 9.57
N GLY A 160 1.70 8.19 8.37
CA GLY A 160 1.08 8.63 7.12
C GLY A 160 -0.44 8.43 7.08
N GLN A 161 -0.95 7.30 7.55
CA GLN A 161 -2.39 7.04 7.63
C GLN A 161 -3.07 7.95 8.68
N CYS A 162 -2.47 8.12 9.85
CA CYS A 162 -2.99 9.05 10.86
C CYS A 162 -3.03 10.50 10.32
N THR A 163 -1.98 10.95 9.63
CA THR A 163 -1.95 12.28 9.02
C THR A 163 -3.04 12.45 7.96
N LYS A 164 -3.31 11.43 7.15
CA LYS A 164 -4.44 11.45 6.20
C LYS A 164 -5.77 11.70 6.91
N ASP A 165 -6.02 10.97 7.99
CA ASP A 165 -7.29 11.06 8.74
C ASP A 165 -7.43 12.40 9.48
N VAL A 166 -6.31 13.06 9.84
CA VAL A 166 -6.28 14.41 10.41
C VAL A 166 -6.46 15.49 9.34
N MET A 167 -5.72 15.40 8.23
CA MET A 167 -5.69 16.43 7.17
C MET A 167 -6.95 16.39 6.30
N ARG A 168 -7.53 15.21 6.11
CA ARG A 168 -8.77 14.97 5.36
C ARG A 168 -8.78 15.55 3.94
N TRP A 169 -7.62 15.57 3.31
CA TRP A 169 -7.43 16.22 2.03
C TRP A 169 -8.11 15.45 0.90
N PRO A 170 -8.92 16.09 0.02
CA PRO A 170 -9.61 15.38 -1.04
C PRO A 170 -8.65 14.91 -2.15
N ARG A 171 -9.01 13.82 -2.82
CA ARG A 171 -8.32 13.30 -4.01
C ARG A 171 -8.50 14.26 -5.19
N PRO A 172 -7.58 14.26 -6.19
CA PRO A 172 -7.76 15.05 -7.40
C PRO A 172 -9.09 14.74 -8.09
N ALA A 173 -9.81 15.79 -8.51
CA ALA A 173 -11.14 15.67 -9.11
C ALA A 173 -11.09 14.95 -10.48
N SER A 174 -12.12 14.15 -10.75
CA SER A 174 -12.33 13.47 -12.03
C SER A 174 -13.73 13.84 -12.54
N PRO A 175 -13.87 14.51 -13.71
CA PRO A 175 -12.83 15.05 -14.60
C PRO A 175 -12.03 16.22 -13.99
N PRO A 176 -10.85 16.61 -14.53
CA PRO A 176 -10.21 16.11 -15.77
C PRO A 176 -9.30 14.88 -15.58
N VAL A 177 -9.01 14.48 -14.34
CA VAL A 177 -8.09 13.36 -14.04
C VAL A 177 -8.77 12.03 -14.34
N VAL A 178 -8.05 11.11 -14.98
CA VAL A 178 -8.51 9.73 -15.19
C VAL A 178 -8.15 8.88 -13.98
N LYS A 179 -9.12 8.23 -13.35
CA LYS A 179 -8.87 7.29 -12.24
C LYS A 179 -8.52 5.91 -12.81
N VAL A 180 -7.22 5.69 -13.04
CA VAL A 180 -6.70 4.41 -13.54
C VAL A 180 -6.79 3.33 -12.47
N GLU A 181 -6.68 3.70 -11.20
CA GLU A 181 -6.94 2.85 -10.03
C GLU A 181 -8.15 3.37 -9.25
N VAL A 182 -9.00 2.49 -8.68
CA VAL A 182 -10.21 2.91 -7.94
C VAL A 182 -10.20 2.45 -6.47
N PHE A 183 -9.33 1.51 -6.11
CA PHE A 183 -9.34 0.88 -4.78
C PHE A 183 -9.28 1.89 -3.61
N TYR A 184 -8.49 2.96 -3.76
CA TYR A 184 -8.24 3.97 -2.72
C TYR A 184 -9.04 5.26 -2.93
N ASN A 185 -10.07 5.27 -3.79
CA ASN A 185 -10.79 6.48 -4.13
C ASN A 185 -11.57 7.08 -2.96
N SER A 186 -11.99 6.24 -2.01
CA SER A 186 -12.69 6.64 -0.78
C SER A 186 -11.75 7.07 0.35
N GLU A 187 -10.43 7.11 0.13
CA GLU A 187 -9.44 7.55 1.11
C GLU A 187 -8.96 8.98 0.84
N TYR A 188 -8.53 9.65 1.91
CA TYR A 188 -7.87 10.95 1.82
C TYR A 188 -6.54 10.88 1.05
N SER A 189 -6.20 11.99 0.40
CA SER A 189 -5.08 12.07 -0.55
C SER A 189 -3.74 12.38 0.11
N MET A 190 -3.70 13.36 1.00
CA MET A 190 -2.45 13.89 1.56
C MET A 190 -2.17 13.32 2.94
N PRO A 191 -0.94 12.85 3.24
CA PRO A 191 0.17 12.62 2.31
C PRO A 191 -0.01 11.33 1.49
N SER A 192 0.71 11.22 0.37
CA SER A 192 0.75 9.98 -0.40
C SER A 192 1.54 8.89 0.35
N THR A 193 0.84 7.94 0.97
CA THR A 193 1.46 6.82 1.71
C THR A 193 2.31 5.92 0.81
N HIS A 194 1.90 5.70 -0.45
CA HIS A 194 2.73 4.98 -1.42
C HIS A 194 4.03 5.74 -1.73
N ALA A 195 3.96 7.07 -1.88
CA ALA A 195 5.16 7.89 -2.05
C ALA A 195 6.03 7.84 -0.78
N MET A 196 5.43 7.94 0.41
CA MET A 196 6.14 7.83 1.67
C MET A 196 6.89 6.51 1.78
N SER A 197 6.23 5.37 1.58
CA SER A 197 6.91 4.06 1.59
C SER A 197 7.90 3.90 0.44
N GLY A 198 7.58 4.42 -0.74
CA GLY A 198 8.43 4.39 -1.93
C GLY A 198 9.68 5.27 -1.80
N THR A 199 9.70 6.20 -0.85
CA THR A 199 10.88 6.95 -0.43
C THR A 199 11.59 6.24 0.73
N ALA A 200 10.87 5.90 1.79
CA ALA A 200 11.41 5.33 3.02
C ALA A 200 12.15 4.01 2.77
N VAL A 201 11.49 3.05 2.13
CA VAL A 201 11.98 1.67 1.98
C VAL A 201 13.29 1.62 1.17
N PRO A 202 13.39 2.18 -0.05
CA PRO A 202 14.64 2.12 -0.79
C PRO A 202 15.79 2.91 -0.14
N LEU A 203 15.52 4.10 0.41
CA LEU A 203 16.56 4.89 1.08
C LEU A 203 17.05 4.22 2.36
N ALA A 204 16.13 3.70 3.18
CA ALA A 204 16.51 2.96 4.38
C ALA A 204 17.27 1.67 4.05
N THR A 205 16.90 0.97 2.96
CA THR A 205 17.65 -0.20 2.50
C THR A 205 19.09 0.19 2.19
N LEU A 206 19.30 1.23 1.38
CA LEU A 206 20.64 1.77 1.08
C LEU A 206 21.41 2.12 2.35
N LEU A 207 20.79 2.84 3.28
CA LEU A 207 21.43 3.28 4.52
C LEU A 207 21.80 2.12 5.45
N LEU A 208 20.96 1.08 5.51
CA LEU A 208 21.18 -0.10 6.34
C LEU A 208 22.18 -1.09 5.73
N THR A 209 22.43 -1.02 4.41
CA THR A 209 23.34 -1.94 3.71
C THR A 209 24.71 -1.35 3.37
N GLN A 210 24.88 -0.02 3.34
CA GLN A 210 26.10 0.64 2.86
C GLN A 210 27.42 0.20 3.53
N ASP A 211 27.40 -0.04 4.85
CA ASP A 211 28.58 -0.49 5.63
C ASP A 211 28.48 -1.97 6.04
N ARG A 212 27.44 -2.65 5.55
CA ARG A 212 27.10 -4.01 5.95
C ARG A 212 27.33 -5.02 4.82
N TRP A 213 27.09 -4.60 3.58
CA TRP A 213 27.29 -5.40 2.38
C TRP A 213 28.28 -4.73 1.44
N GLU A 214 29.18 -5.51 0.87
CA GLU A 214 30.15 -5.03 -0.11
C GLU A 214 29.49 -4.96 -1.50
N TYR A 215 29.12 -3.76 -1.95
CA TYR A 215 28.66 -3.48 -3.30
C TYR A 215 28.98 -2.02 -3.70
N PRO A 216 29.00 -1.69 -5.01
CA PRO A 216 29.27 -0.32 -5.44
C PRO A 216 28.21 0.66 -4.91
N PHE A 217 28.58 1.58 -4.03
CA PHE A 217 27.65 2.53 -3.40
C PHE A 217 26.78 3.28 -4.42
N LEU A 218 27.37 3.70 -5.54
CA LEU A 218 26.67 4.37 -6.64
C LEU A 218 25.53 3.51 -7.22
N LEU A 219 25.70 2.19 -7.32
CA LEU A 219 24.64 1.30 -7.77
C LEU A 219 23.46 1.32 -6.79
N GLY A 220 23.74 1.27 -5.48
CA GLY A 220 22.71 1.37 -4.45
C GLY A 220 21.95 2.70 -4.50
N VAL A 221 22.66 3.81 -4.72
CA VAL A 221 22.04 5.14 -4.93
C VAL A 221 21.14 5.13 -6.16
N ILE A 222 21.63 4.66 -7.31
CA ILE A 222 20.84 4.61 -8.55
C ILE A 222 19.57 3.78 -8.35
N LEU A 223 19.66 2.60 -7.74
CA LEU A 223 18.51 1.74 -7.48
C LEU A 223 17.50 2.41 -6.54
N ALA A 224 17.98 3.00 -5.44
CA ALA A 224 17.11 3.64 -4.46
C ALA A 224 16.36 4.85 -5.04
N PHE A 225 17.06 5.70 -5.79
CA PHE A 225 16.44 6.85 -6.47
C PHE A 225 15.50 6.42 -7.60
N SER A 226 15.86 5.40 -8.38
CA SER A 226 15.01 4.88 -9.46
C SER A 226 13.70 4.32 -8.89
N TRP A 227 13.77 3.56 -7.80
CA TRP A 227 12.58 3.08 -7.08
C TRP A 227 11.73 4.25 -6.61
N CYS A 228 12.33 5.22 -5.90
CA CYS A 228 11.60 6.36 -5.36
C CYS A 228 10.88 7.16 -6.46
N ILE A 229 11.58 7.49 -7.54
CA ILE A 229 11.00 8.22 -8.67
C ILE A 229 9.87 7.41 -9.30
N LEU A 230 10.08 6.12 -9.53
CA LEU A 230 9.09 5.23 -10.14
C LEU A 230 7.79 5.18 -9.32
N VAL A 231 7.89 4.96 -8.00
CA VAL A 231 6.72 4.89 -7.12
C VAL A 231 6.02 6.25 -7.05
N CYS A 232 6.76 7.34 -6.80
CA CYS A 232 6.20 8.69 -6.68
C CYS A 232 5.45 9.11 -7.95
N THR A 233 6.05 8.93 -9.12
CA THR A 233 5.43 9.31 -10.41
C THR A 233 4.26 8.38 -10.77
N SER A 234 4.31 7.10 -10.39
CA SER A 234 3.17 6.18 -10.60
C SER A 234 1.89 6.66 -9.92
N ARG A 235 1.97 7.33 -8.76
CA ARG A 235 0.79 7.83 -8.03
C ARG A 235 0.08 8.98 -8.72
N ILE A 236 0.85 9.81 -9.43
CA ILE A 236 0.34 10.87 -10.31
C ILE A 236 -0.26 10.22 -11.56
N TYR A 237 0.45 9.26 -12.18
CA TYR A 237 -0.04 8.53 -13.36
C TYR A 237 -1.37 7.82 -13.10
N MET A 238 -1.52 7.19 -11.94
CA MET A 238 -2.74 6.47 -11.56
C MET A 238 -3.95 7.40 -11.29
N GLY A 239 -3.71 8.72 -11.22
CA GLY A 239 -4.74 9.72 -10.96
C GLY A 239 -5.20 9.74 -9.50
N MET A 240 -4.43 9.13 -8.59
CA MET A 240 -4.80 9.00 -7.19
C MET A 240 -4.32 10.17 -6.35
N HIS A 241 -3.21 10.81 -6.71
CA HIS A 241 -2.60 11.88 -5.93
C HIS A 241 -2.25 13.09 -6.80
N SER A 242 -2.32 14.28 -6.21
CA SER A 242 -1.75 15.50 -6.80
C SER A 242 -0.22 15.47 -6.69
N VAL A 243 0.46 16.37 -7.41
CA VAL A 243 1.92 16.51 -7.31
C VAL A 243 2.30 16.95 -5.89
N LEU A 244 1.50 17.84 -5.29
CA LEU A 244 1.69 18.29 -3.92
C LEU A 244 1.63 17.12 -2.91
N ASP A 245 0.65 16.21 -3.03
CA ASP A 245 0.51 15.07 -2.13
C ASP A 245 1.75 14.15 -2.13
N VAL A 246 2.38 14.01 -3.31
CA VAL A 246 3.59 13.21 -3.51
C VAL A 246 4.82 13.92 -2.94
N ILE A 247 4.96 15.22 -3.19
CA ILE A 247 6.06 16.03 -2.62
C ILE A 247 6.01 16.02 -1.09
N VAL A 248 4.82 16.24 -0.51
CA VAL A 248 4.63 16.19 0.95
C VAL A 248 4.94 14.79 1.48
N GLY A 249 4.49 13.72 0.81
CA GLY A 249 4.83 12.35 1.19
C GLY A 249 6.34 12.07 1.16
N PHE A 250 7.04 12.52 0.12
CA PHE A 250 8.49 12.38 0.00
C PHE A 250 9.23 13.06 1.16
N PHE A 251 8.98 14.35 1.39
CA PHE A 251 9.66 15.09 2.47
C PHE A 251 9.27 14.58 3.85
N TYR A 252 8.01 14.15 4.03
CA TYR A 252 7.58 13.61 5.30
C TYR A 252 8.27 12.27 5.62
N SER A 253 8.46 11.42 4.61
CA SER A 253 9.26 10.21 4.75
C SER A 253 10.70 10.51 5.16
N LEU A 254 11.33 11.54 4.57
CA LEU A 254 12.70 11.92 4.95
C LEU A 254 12.77 12.40 6.39
N LEU A 255 11.78 13.16 6.85
CA LEU A 255 11.67 13.59 8.25
C LEU A 255 11.54 12.41 9.21
N ILE A 256 10.68 11.43 8.87
CA ILE A 256 10.51 10.22 9.69
C ILE A 256 11.80 9.40 9.71
N LEU A 257 12.47 9.20 8.57
CA LEU A 257 13.76 8.52 8.51
C LEU A 257 14.81 9.22 9.38
N LEU A 258 14.94 10.54 9.28
CA LEU A 258 15.88 11.32 10.07
C LEU A 258 15.66 11.13 11.59
N PHE A 259 14.39 11.09 12.02
CA PHE A 259 14.04 10.94 13.43
C PHE A 259 14.18 9.50 13.95
N PHE A 260 13.74 8.51 13.17
CA PHE A 260 13.70 7.11 13.63
C PHE A 260 15.00 6.34 13.36
N SER A 261 15.81 6.74 12.37
CA SER A 261 17.07 6.03 12.03
C SER A 261 18.00 5.86 13.24
N PRO A 262 18.25 6.87 14.08
CA PRO A 262 19.09 6.71 15.28
C PRO A 262 18.49 5.75 16.33
N ALA A 263 17.16 5.58 16.35
CA ALA A 263 16.47 4.75 17.31
C ALA A 263 16.36 3.27 16.88
N LEU A 264 16.68 2.92 15.63
CA LEU A 264 16.42 1.57 15.09
C LEU A 264 17.15 0.47 15.84
N GLU A 265 18.39 0.70 16.22
CA GLU A 265 19.17 -0.27 16.99
C GLU A 265 18.57 -0.50 18.38
N VAL A 266 18.15 0.58 19.05
CA VAL A 266 17.52 0.51 20.38
C VAL A 266 16.20 -0.25 20.31
N ILE A 267 15.38 0.04 19.28
CA ILE A 267 14.08 -0.63 19.09
C ILE A 267 14.28 -2.12 18.75
N ASP A 268 15.17 -2.45 17.81
CA ASP A 268 15.44 -3.86 17.43
C ASP A 268 16.00 -4.65 18.61
N THR A 269 16.95 -4.09 19.35
CA THR A 269 17.52 -4.71 20.56
C THR A 269 16.46 -4.93 21.64
N PHE A 270 15.59 -3.95 21.84
CA PHE A 270 14.45 -4.07 22.75
C PHE A 270 13.52 -5.21 22.33
N HIS A 271 13.16 -5.31 21.05
CA HIS A 271 12.32 -6.39 20.53
C HIS A 271 12.94 -7.77 20.76
N GLN A 272 14.25 -7.92 20.57
CA GLN A 272 14.94 -9.19 20.73
C GLN A 272 15.11 -9.61 22.19
N ILE A 273 15.69 -8.76 23.02
CA ILE A 273 16.29 -9.18 24.30
C ILE A 273 15.33 -8.99 25.48
N ASN A 274 14.49 -7.96 25.46
CA ASN A 274 13.72 -7.59 26.65
C ASN A 274 12.59 -8.60 26.90
N ARG A 275 12.57 -9.21 28.10
CA ARG A 275 11.55 -10.18 28.53
C ARG A 275 10.11 -9.64 28.44
N TYR A 276 9.92 -8.35 28.63
CA TYR A 276 8.60 -7.71 28.58
C TYR A 276 8.24 -7.21 27.17
N ALA A 277 9.13 -7.35 26.19
CA ALA A 277 8.90 -6.84 24.84
C ALA A 277 7.59 -7.35 24.22
N PRO A 278 7.23 -8.65 24.25
CA PRO A 278 6.01 -9.11 23.59
C PRO A 278 4.74 -8.40 24.10
N ILE A 279 4.60 -8.27 25.42
CA ILE A 279 3.44 -7.61 26.04
C ILE A 279 3.43 -6.11 25.72
N LEU A 280 4.58 -5.45 25.83
CA LEU A 280 4.70 -4.02 25.55
C LEU A 280 4.45 -3.70 24.07
N ILE A 281 4.97 -4.52 23.15
CA ILE A 281 4.76 -4.40 21.70
C ILE A 281 3.28 -4.53 21.37
N ILE A 282 2.62 -5.60 21.83
CA ILE A 282 1.20 -5.84 21.58
C ILE A 282 0.37 -4.70 22.15
N SER A 283 0.64 -4.29 23.39
CA SER A 283 -0.09 -3.19 24.05
C SER A 283 0.09 -1.86 23.31
N LEU A 284 1.32 -1.54 22.88
CA LEU A 284 1.62 -0.33 22.12
C LEU A 284 0.88 -0.32 20.78
N HIS A 285 1.00 -1.38 19.97
CA HIS A 285 0.38 -1.43 18.65
C HIS A 285 -1.15 -1.45 18.73
N ALA A 286 -1.72 -2.17 19.71
CA ALA A 286 -3.15 -2.11 19.97
C ALA A 286 -3.60 -0.70 20.40
N GLY A 287 -2.85 -0.05 21.30
CA GLY A 287 -3.11 1.32 21.75
C GLY A 287 -3.04 2.35 20.62
N LEU A 288 -2.04 2.25 19.74
CA LEU A 288 -1.91 3.07 18.53
C LEU A 288 -3.09 2.83 17.57
N GLY A 289 -3.53 1.58 17.41
CA GLY A 289 -4.71 1.25 16.61
C GLY A 289 -5.96 1.91 17.17
N LEU A 290 -6.21 1.76 18.47
CA LEU A 290 -7.34 2.40 19.16
C LEU A 290 -7.30 3.92 19.02
N PHE A 291 -6.12 4.53 19.21
CA PHE A 291 -5.92 5.97 19.03
C PHE A 291 -6.22 6.42 17.58
N SER A 292 -5.72 5.71 16.57
CA SER A 292 -6.03 6.05 15.17
C SER A 292 -7.53 5.99 14.90
N PHE A 293 -8.26 5.07 15.55
CA PHE A 293 -9.70 4.92 15.36
C PHE A 293 -10.54 6.00 16.05
N THR A 294 -9.98 6.80 16.97
CA THR A 294 -10.70 7.93 17.59
C THR A 294 -10.68 9.21 16.74
N LEU A 295 -9.89 9.28 15.67
CA LEU A 295 -9.72 10.50 14.84
C LEU A 295 -10.94 10.89 13.95
N ASP A 296 -12.06 10.19 14.11
CA ASP A 296 -13.42 10.40 13.55
C ASP A 296 -13.64 10.58 12.03
N THR A 297 -14.78 10.05 11.57
CA THR A 297 -15.26 9.79 10.20
C THR A 297 -14.73 8.50 9.52
N TRP A 298 -15.65 7.80 8.85
CA TRP A 298 -15.45 6.51 8.19
C TRP A 298 -14.53 6.64 6.97
N SER A 299 -13.43 5.88 6.97
CA SER A 299 -12.47 5.78 5.87
C SER A 299 -11.95 4.34 5.77
N THR A 300 -11.65 3.88 4.56
CA THR A 300 -11.07 2.53 4.35
C THR A 300 -9.63 2.43 4.85
N SER A 301 -8.95 3.57 5.07
CA SER A 301 -7.58 3.66 5.61
C SER A 301 -7.43 3.00 6.97
N ARG A 302 -8.46 2.98 7.81
CA ARG A 302 -8.41 2.33 9.13
C ARG A 302 -8.16 0.82 9.06
N GLY A 303 -8.71 0.18 8.04
CA GLY A 303 -8.44 -1.23 7.78
C GLY A 303 -6.97 -1.46 7.45
N ASP A 304 -6.37 -0.55 6.68
CA ASP A 304 -4.95 -0.59 6.36
C ASP A 304 -4.10 -0.31 7.60
N THR A 305 -4.48 0.65 8.46
CA THR A 305 -3.82 0.90 9.75
C THR A 305 -3.83 -0.32 10.66
N ALA A 306 -4.99 -0.98 10.81
CA ALA A 306 -5.10 -2.22 11.60
C ALA A 306 -4.16 -3.32 11.07
N GLN A 307 -4.08 -3.45 9.75
CA GLN A 307 -3.22 -4.41 9.08
C GLN A 307 -1.73 -4.09 9.24
N ILE A 308 -1.32 -2.82 9.10
CA ILE A 308 0.06 -2.36 9.31
C ILE A 308 0.50 -2.65 10.74
N LEU A 309 -0.30 -2.22 11.72
CA LEU A 309 0.02 -2.40 13.15
C LEU A 309 0.01 -3.87 13.55
N GLY A 310 -0.94 -4.66 13.04
CA GLY A 310 -0.98 -6.11 13.24
C GLY A 310 0.30 -6.76 12.72
N THR A 311 0.68 -6.46 11.47
CA THR A 311 1.92 -6.97 10.85
C THR A 311 3.16 -6.61 11.68
N GLY A 312 3.30 -5.34 12.07
CA GLY A 312 4.42 -4.85 12.87
C GLY A 312 4.54 -5.56 14.22
N ALA A 313 3.43 -5.67 14.96
CA ALA A 313 3.39 -6.37 16.23
C ALA A 313 3.71 -7.86 16.09
N GLY A 314 3.17 -8.53 15.07
CA GLY A 314 3.43 -9.95 14.81
C GLY A 314 4.90 -10.23 14.53
N ILE A 315 5.53 -9.40 13.69
CA ILE A 315 6.95 -9.50 13.34
C ILE A 315 7.84 -9.20 14.54
N ALA A 316 7.52 -8.17 15.32
CA ALA A 316 8.32 -7.80 16.48
C ALA A 316 8.25 -8.87 17.59
N VAL A 317 7.08 -9.49 17.81
CA VAL A 317 6.95 -10.64 18.73
C VAL A 317 7.67 -11.87 18.18
N ALA A 318 7.57 -12.16 16.87
CA ALA A 318 8.32 -13.25 16.26
C ALA A 318 9.84 -13.05 16.36
N THR A 319 10.31 -11.81 16.24
CA THR A 319 11.72 -11.46 16.45
C THR A 319 12.19 -11.83 17.86
N HIS A 320 11.38 -11.54 18.88
CA HIS A 320 11.66 -11.94 20.25
C HIS A 320 11.76 -13.48 20.37
N VAL A 321 10.76 -14.20 19.87
CA VAL A 321 10.71 -15.67 19.95
C VAL A 321 11.87 -16.30 19.20
N ASN A 322 12.20 -15.80 18.00
CA ASN A 322 13.33 -16.29 17.22
C ASN A 322 14.66 -16.13 17.94
N TYR A 323 14.85 -15.00 18.63
CA TYR A 323 16.05 -14.74 19.42
C TYR A 323 16.18 -15.78 20.55
N GLN A 324 15.07 -16.06 21.26
CA GLN A 324 15.06 -17.08 22.33
C GLN A 324 15.31 -18.50 21.81
N LEU A 325 14.82 -18.82 20.60
CA LEU A 325 14.98 -20.13 19.98
C LEU A 325 16.27 -20.27 19.15
N ALA A 326 17.05 -19.18 18.99
CA ALA A 326 18.23 -19.11 18.14
C ALA A 326 18.01 -19.62 16.69
N VAL A 327 16.81 -19.40 16.14
CA VAL A 327 16.42 -19.89 14.79
C VAL A 327 17.08 -19.05 13.69
N ILE A 328 17.17 -17.74 13.92
CA ILE A 328 17.82 -16.80 13.01
C ILE A 328 18.92 -16.12 13.81
N VAL A 329 20.16 -16.32 13.38
CA VAL A 329 21.34 -15.75 14.03
C VAL A 329 21.89 -14.62 13.17
N ASP A 330 22.03 -13.44 13.77
CA ASP A 330 22.64 -12.29 13.09
C ASP A 330 24.15 -12.52 12.93
N PRO A 331 24.75 -12.17 11.76
CA PRO A 331 26.20 -12.24 11.56
C PRO A 331 26.96 -11.43 12.62
N THR A 332 28.08 -11.98 13.11
CA THR A 332 28.94 -11.29 14.08
C THR A 332 29.66 -10.11 13.43
N ALA A 333 30.07 -9.12 14.23
CA ALA A 333 30.79 -7.94 13.74
C ALA A 333 32.09 -8.30 12.98
N SER A 334 32.73 -9.42 13.32
CA SER A 334 33.92 -9.94 12.63
C SER A 334 33.66 -10.46 11.22
N MET A 335 32.40 -10.72 10.84
CA MET A 335 32.01 -11.16 9.50
C MET A 335 31.70 -10.00 8.55
N LEU A 336 31.79 -8.75 9.02
CA LEU A 336 31.48 -7.57 8.23
C LEU A 336 32.73 -6.99 7.54
N PRO A 337 32.60 -6.45 6.31
CA PRO A 337 31.38 -6.40 5.50
C PRO A 337 31.04 -7.77 4.87
N LEU A 338 29.74 -8.03 4.69
CA LEU A 338 29.24 -9.23 4.02
C LEU A 338 29.51 -9.16 2.52
N GLN A 339 30.09 -10.21 1.95
CA GLN A 339 30.33 -10.31 0.52
C GLN A 339 29.15 -10.95 -0.20
N LEU A 340 28.85 -10.47 -1.41
CA LEU A 340 27.85 -11.09 -2.28
C LEU A 340 28.34 -12.48 -2.71
N PRO A 341 27.62 -13.56 -2.39
CA PRO A 341 27.98 -14.89 -2.86
C PRO A 341 27.92 -14.95 -4.40
N PRO A 342 28.76 -15.74 -5.06
CA PRO A 342 28.75 -15.86 -6.52
C PRO A 342 27.38 -16.36 -6.99
N LEU A 343 26.82 -15.68 -8.00
CA LEU A 343 25.54 -16.04 -8.59
C LEU A 343 25.65 -17.40 -9.27
N SER A 344 25.16 -18.43 -8.59
CA SER A 344 25.07 -19.79 -9.10
C SER A 344 23.61 -20.21 -9.26
N PHE A 345 23.33 -21.11 -10.20
CA PHE A 345 21.99 -21.68 -10.35
C PHE A 345 21.50 -22.38 -9.07
N GLY A 346 22.43 -22.96 -8.29
CA GLY A 346 22.12 -23.57 -7.00
C GLY A 346 21.64 -22.55 -5.97
N LEU A 347 22.33 -21.42 -5.84
CA LEU A 347 21.92 -20.33 -4.94
C LEU A 347 20.56 -19.76 -5.36
N VAL A 348 20.38 -19.46 -6.66
CA VAL A 348 19.11 -18.94 -7.18
C VAL A 348 17.98 -19.94 -6.94
N GLY A 349 18.21 -21.23 -7.20
CA GLY A 349 17.25 -22.31 -6.94
C GLY A 349 16.87 -22.42 -5.46
N LEU A 350 17.85 -22.33 -4.56
CA LEU A 350 17.61 -22.35 -3.11
C LEU A 350 16.79 -21.14 -2.66
N CYS A 351 17.14 -19.93 -3.11
CA CYS A 351 16.41 -18.73 -2.78
C CYS A 351 14.96 -18.77 -3.28
N LEU A 352 14.76 -19.26 -4.52
CA LEU A 352 13.42 -19.46 -5.09
C LEU A 352 12.63 -20.52 -4.31
N LEU A 353 13.26 -21.62 -3.93
CA LEU A 353 12.62 -22.67 -3.14
C LEU A 353 12.15 -22.14 -1.77
N ARG A 354 13.03 -21.47 -1.02
CA ARG A 354 12.69 -20.79 0.24
C ARG A 354 11.54 -19.81 0.02
N PHE A 355 11.65 -18.96 -0.98
CA PHE A 355 10.63 -17.95 -1.27
C PHE A 355 9.26 -18.56 -1.58
N VAL A 356 9.19 -19.51 -2.51
CA VAL A 356 7.92 -20.16 -2.90
C VAL A 356 7.31 -20.91 -1.73
N LEU A 357 8.09 -21.73 -1.03
CA LEU A 357 7.60 -22.51 0.12
C LEU A 357 7.11 -21.59 1.25
N GLY A 358 7.90 -20.57 1.59
CA GLY A 358 7.54 -19.60 2.62
C GLY A 358 6.29 -18.80 2.28
N VAL A 359 6.18 -18.31 1.03
CA VAL A 359 4.98 -17.58 0.58
C VAL A 359 3.75 -18.49 0.60
N LEU A 360 3.87 -19.76 0.20
CA LEU A 360 2.76 -20.71 0.31
C LEU A 360 2.27 -20.86 1.76
N VAL A 361 3.19 -21.01 2.71
CA VAL A 361 2.84 -21.06 4.15
C VAL A 361 2.14 -19.76 4.58
N ILE A 362 2.66 -18.59 4.21
CA ILE A 362 2.04 -17.30 4.53
C ILE A 362 0.62 -17.19 3.95
N LEU A 363 0.42 -17.59 2.70
CA LEU A 363 -0.90 -17.54 2.05
C LEU A 363 -1.90 -18.50 2.70
N VAL A 364 -1.44 -19.71 3.07
CA VAL A 364 -2.24 -20.66 3.84
C VAL A 364 -2.60 -20.10 5.21
N THR A 365 -1.63 -19.56 5.97
CA THR A 365 -1.89 -18.89 7.25
C THR A 365 -2.94 -17.79 7.08
N ARG A 366 -2.79 -16.92 6.08
CA ARG A 366 -3.75 -15.83 5.83
C ARG A 366 -5.15 -16.38 5.55
N ALA A 367 -5.27 -17.42 4.73
CA ALA A 367 -6.55 -18.02 4.36
C ALA A 367 -7.23 -18.68 5.57
N VAL A 368 -6.49 -19.49 6.33
CA VAL A 368 -6.96 -20.18 7.54
C VAL A 368 -7.37 -19.15 8.60
N MET A 369 -6.50 -18.20 8.91
CA MET A 369 -6.79 -17.19 9.93
C MET A 369 -7.95 -16.29 9.53
N LYS A 370 -8.14 -15.98 8.24
CA LYS A 370 -9.34 -15.30 7.76
C LYS A 370 -10.61 -16.12 7.97
N ALA A 371 -10.57 -17.41 7.68
CA ALA A 371 -11.70 -18.32 7.85
C ALA A 371 -12.09 -18.51 9.33
N LEU A 372 -11.12 -18.45 10.25
CA LEU A 372 -11.34 -18.59 11.69
C LEU A 372 -11.75 -17.28 12.36
N THR A 373 -11.01 -16.20 12.09
CA THR A 373 -11.15 -14.93 12.81
C THR A 373 -12.45 -14.21 12.46
N ILE A 374 -12.90 -14.22 11.20
CA ILE A 374 -14.12 -13.50 10.82
C ILE A 374 -15.35 -14.04 11.58
N PRO A 375 -15.66 -15.36 11.56
CA PRO A 375 -16.77 -15.90 12.33
C PRO A 375 -16.63 -15.66 13.83
N LEU A 376 -15.43 -15.79 14.39
CA LEU A 376 -15.16 -15.57 15.81
C LEU A 376 -15.48 -14.12 16.22
N VAL A 377 -14.96 -13.13 15.49
CA VAL A 377 -15.22 -11.71 15.78
C VAL A 377 -16.71 -11.38 15.58
N CYS A 378 -17.34 -11.93 14.53
CA CYS A 378 -18.78 -11.78 14.32
C CYS A 378 -19.59 -12.32 15.51
N TRP A 379 -19.20 -13.48 16.05
CA TRP A 379 -19.85 -14.08 17.22
C TRP A 379 -19.67 -13.21 18.48
N VAL A 380 -18.44 -12.74 18.76
CA VAL A 380 -18.15 -11.87 19.92
C VAL A 380 -18.94 -10.56 19.87
N VAL A 381 -19.10 -9.98 18.67
CA VAL A 381 -19.78 -8.70 18.47
C VAL A 381 -21.30 -8.86 18.31
N GLY A 382 -21.80 -10.07 18.07
CA GLY A 382 -23.23 -10.33 17.81
C GLY A 382 -23.69 -9.97 16.40
N ILE A 383 -22.79 -9.96 15.42
CA ILE A 383 -23.09 -9.70 13.99
C ILE A 383 -23.20 -11.02 13.23
N SER A 384 -24.15 -11.12 12.29
CA SER A 384 -24.31 -12.32 11.45
C SER A 384 -23.13 -12.52 10.50
N SER A 385 -22.50 -13.69 10.55
CA SER A 385 -21.39 -14.09 9.67
C SER A 385 -21.84 -14.71 8.34
N LYS A 386 -23.16 -14.85 8.09
CA LYS A 386 -23.71 -15.49 6.88
C LYS A 386 -23.30 -14.77 5.59
N ASP A 387 -23.24 -13.43 5.64
CA ASP A 387 -22.72 -12.60 4.57
C ASP A 387 -21.45 -11.90 5.04
N VAL A 388 -20.30 -12.53 4.74
CA VAL A 388 -18.97 -12.02 5.11
C VAL A 388 -18.73 -10.62 4.57
N ARG A 389 -19.25 -10.29 3.38
CA ARG A 389 -19.06 -8.96 2.79
C ARG A 389 -19.78 -7.91 3.62
N LYS A 390 -21.03 -8.17 3.99
CA LYS A 390 -21.82 -7.28 4.84
C LYS A 390 -21.25 -7.20 6.26
N ALA A 391 -20.79 -8.31 6.82
CA ALA A 391 -20.16 -8.33 8.15
C ALA A 391 -18.94 -7.41 8.18
N ARG A 392 -18.07 -7.50 7.17
CA ARG A 392 -16.85 -6.68 7.01
C ARG A 392 -17.10 -5.19 6.71
N GLN A 393 -18.33 -4.78 6.40
CA GLN A 393 -18.67 -3.35 6.34
C GLN A 393 -18.77 -2.74 7.75
N ASN A 394 -18.87 -3.56 8.81
CA ASN A 394 -18.86 -3.10 10.20
C ASN A 394 -17.42 -3.02 10.72
N MET A 395 -17.03 -1.86 11.24
CA MET A 395 -15.67 -1.62 11.76
C MET A 395 -15.31 -2.52 12.95
N GLN A 396 -16.29 -2.85 13.79
CA GLN A 396 -16.12 -3.79 14.91
C GLN A 396 -15.74 -5.20 14.44
N VAL A 397 -15.97 -5.52 13.16
CA VAL A 397 -15.51 -6.77 12.53
C VAL A 397 -14.23 -6.53 11.74
N GLU A 398 -14.19 -5.55 10.83
CA GLU A 398 -13.08 -5.37 9.87
C GLU A 398 -11.75 -5.08 10.57
N LEU A 399 -11.74 -4.25 11.62
CA LEU A 399 -10.49 -3.82 12.28
C LEU A 399 -9.86 -4.96 13.10
N PRO A 400 -10.58 -5.65 14.01
CA PRO A 400 -10.00 -6.77 14.75
C PRO A 400 -9.62 -7.93 13.84
N TYR A 401 -10.44 -8.23 12.82
CA TYR A 401 -10.11 -9.25 11.83
C TYR A 401 -8.78 -8.97 11.14
N ARG A 402 -8.61 -7.77 10.57
CA ARG A 402 -7.37 -7.42 9.89
C ARG A 402 -6.19 -7.46 10.85
N TYR A 403 -6.32 -6.86 12.04
CA TYR A 403 -5.24 -6.88 13.02
C TYR A 403 -4.76 -8.30 13.33
N ILE A 404 -5.67 -9.21 13.70
CA ILE A 404 -5.33 -10.60 14.09
C ILE A 404 -4.74 -11.39 12.91
N VAL A 405 -5.35 -11.30 11.72
CA VAL A 405 -4.86 -12.03 10.55
C VAL A 405 -3.49 -11.56 10.11
N TYR A 406 -3.23 -10.25 10.11
CA TYR A 406 -1.92 -9.75 9.71
C TYR A 406 -0.87 -9.87 10.80
N TRP A 407 -1.26 -9.87 12.09
CA TRP A 407 -0.40 -10.26 13.19
C TRP A 407 0.10 -11.70 13.01
N THR A 408 -0.80 -12.64 12.72
CA THR A 408 -0.43 -14.05 12.51
C THR A 408 0.38 -14.27 11.24
N VAL A 409 0.11 -13.52 10.17
CA VAL A 409 0.93 -13.52 8.95
C VAL A 409 2.35 -13.02 9.23
N GLY A 410 2.49 -11.87 9.89
CA GLY A 410 3.79 -11.31 10.27
C GLY A 410 4.58 -12.24 11.18
N PHE A 411 3.91 -12.81 12.19
CA PHE A 411 4.49 -13.80 13.09
C PHE A 411 4.95 -15.05 12.34
N SER A 412 4.14 -15.55 11.40
CA SER A 412 4.49 -16.73 10.60
C SER A 412 5.70 -16.49 9.71
N ALA A 413 5.77 -15.32 9.06
CA ALA A 413 6.85 -14.99 8.15
C ALA A 413 8.21 -14.94 8.85
N PHE A 414 8.23 -14.46 10.09
CA PHE A 414 9.47 -14.30 10.86
C PHE A 414 9.77 -15.49 11.75
N CYS A 415 8.79 -16.20 12.31
CA CYS A 415 9.05 -17.32 13.22
C CYS A 415 8.74 -18.69 12.60
N ILE A 416 7.49 -18.93 12.19
CA ILE A 416 7.05 -20.27 11.77
C ILE A 416 7.79 -20.74 10.52
N VAL A 417 7.93 -19.88 9.50
CA VAL A 417 8.60 -20.23 8.25
C VAL A 417 10.10 -20.48 8.48
N PRO A 418 10.85 -19.64 9.21
CA PRO A 418 12.24 -19.94 9.54
C PRO A 418 12.42 -21.22 10.37
N CYS A 419 11.54 -21.50 11.34
CA CYS A 419 11.55 -22.78 12.05
C CYS A 419 11.33 -23.97 11.11
N LEU A 420 10.40 -23.83 10.15
CA LEU A 420 10.16 -24.85 9.13
C LEU A 420 11.41 -25.07 8.28
N PHE A 421 12.10 -23.99 7.83
CA PHE A 421 13.32 -24.10 7.06
C PHE A 421 14.43 -24.83 7.81
N VAL A 422 14.64 -24.52 9.10
CA VAL A 422 15.58 -25.28 9.94
C VAL A 422 15.20 -26.75 9.99
N TYR A 423 13.91 -27.07 10.21
CA TYR A 423 13.43 -28.44 10.33
C TYR A 423 13.65 -29.29 9.05
N ILE A 424 13.46 -28.68 7.87
CA ILE A 424 13.62 -29.36 6.58
C ILE A 424 15.01 -29.19 5.95
N GLY A 425 15.97 -28.61 6.67
CA GLY A 425 17.34 -28.43 6.18
C GLY A 425 17.51 -27.37 5.08
N LEU A 426 16.64 -26.36 5.07
CA LEU A 426 16.69 -25.22 4.16
C LEU A 426 17.18 -23.93 4.82
N SER A 427 17.59 -23.90 6.10
CA SER A 427 18.08 -22.69 6.80
C SER A 427 19.39 -22.15 6.26
#